data_AF-R9B4S3-F1
#
_entry.id   AF-R9B4S3-F1
#
_cell.length_a   1.000
_cell.length_b   1.000
_cell.length_c   1.000
_cell.angle_alpha   90.00
_cell.angle_beta   90.00
_cell.angle_gamma   90.00
#
_symmetry.space_group_name_H-M   'P 1'
#
loop_
_entity.id
_entity.type
_entity.pdbx_description
1 polymer ?
#
loop_
_entity_poly.entity_id
_entity_poly.type
_entity_poly.pdbx_seq_one_letter_code
_entity_poly.pdbx_strand_id
1 'polypeptide(L)'
;MSNHITLQQALSELEKNKEQFEAVQSKSHCVVLAGPGSGKTKTLTTAIARTLHEEVIAPRAIACITYNNECAIELENRLTRLGVMTQDRNFIGTVHSFALTQIIIPYARCIED
;
A
#
# COMPACT_ATOMS: atom_id res chain seq x y z
N MET A 1 -19.43 -0.89 15.60
CA MET A 1 -19.38 -1.98 14.61
C MET A 1 -18.75 -1.39 13.36
N SER A 2 -17.47 -1.66 13.11
CA SER A 2 -16.74 -1.02 12.01
C SER A 2 -17.18 -1.62 10.67
N ASN A 3 -17.60 -0.78 9.72
CA ASN A 3 -17.93 -1.18 8.35
C ASN A 3 -16.62 -1.57 7.63
N HIS A 4 -16.20 -2.83 7.80
CA HIS A 4 -15.12 -3.41 7.02
C HIS A 4 -15.63 -3.72 5.62
N ILE A 5 -15.02 -3.10 4.61
CA ILE A 5 -15.21 -3.51 3.22
C ILE A 5 -14.29 -4.70 3.01
N THR A 6 -14.84 -5.81 2.53
CA THR A 6 -14.03 -6.99 2.20
C THR A 6 -13.16 -6.70 0.98
N LEU A 7 -11.96 -7.29 0.90
CA LEU A 7 -11.11 -7.20 -0.28
C LEU A 7 -11.87 -7.63 -1.55
N GLN A 8 -12.72 -8.66 -1.46
CA GLN A 8 -13.53 -9.15 -2.57
C GLN A 8 -14.53 -8.10 -3.09
N GLN A 9 -15.18 -7.34 -2.19
CA GLN A 9 -16.03 -6.22 -2.59
C GLN A 9 -15.23 -5.12 -3.29
N ALA A 10 -14.05 -4.77 -2.76
CA ALA A 10 -13.20 -3.75 -3.37
C ALA A 10 -12.74 -4.16 -4.79
N LEU A 11 -12.38 -5.43 -4.99
CA LEU A 11 -12.02 -5.99 -6.29
C LEU A 11 -13.19 -5.94 -7.28
N SER A 12 -14.37 -6.41 -6.87
CA SER A 12 -15.58 -6.41 -7.71
C SER A 12 -16.00 -5.00 -8.14
N GLU A 13 -15.81 -3.99 -7.29
CA GLU A 13 -16.08 -2.61 -7.66
C GLU A 13 -15.12 -2.08 -8.74
N LEU A 14 -13.86 -2.54 -8.75
CA LEU A 14 -12.86 -2.12 -9.73
C LEU A 14 -12.97 -2.87 -11.06
N GLU A 15 -13.56 -4.06 -11.11
CA GLU A 15 -13.83 -4.81 -12.37
C GLU A 15 -14.63 -4.00 -13.38
N LYS A 16 -15.43 -3.04 -12.91
CA LYS A 16 -16.22 -2.12 -13.77
C LYS A 16 -15.34 -1.17 -14.58
N ASN A 17 -14.09 -0.96 -14.18
CA ASN A 17 -13.11 -0.16 -14.90
C ASN A 17 -11.90 -1.03 -15.23
N LYS A 18 -11.80 -1.42 -16.50
CA LYS A 18 -10.76 -2.33 -17.00
C LYS A 18 -9.33 -1.87 -16.64
N GLU A 19 -9.03 -0.58 -16.79
CA GLU A 19 -7.67 -0.04 -16.50
C GLU A 19 -7.33 -0.12 -15.02
N GLN A 20 -8.28 0.20 -14.13
CA GLN A 20 -8.07 0.08 -12.69
C GLN A 20 -7.93 -1.38 -12.27
N PHE A 21 -8.72 -2.28 -12.87
CA PHE A 21 -8.66 -3.70 -12.58
C PHE A 21 -7.32 -4.30 -13.06
N GLU A 22 -6.86 -3.95 -14.26
CA GLU A 22 -5.54 -4.33 -14.76
C GLU A 22 -4.41 -3.80 -13.89
N ALA A 23 -4.49 -2.54 -13.46
CA ALA A 23 -3.51 -1.94 -12.56
C ALA A 23 -3.45 -2.63 -11.20
N VAL A 24 -4.61 -3.05 -10.66
CA VAL A 24 -4.65 -3.91 -9.49
C VAL A 24 -3.96 -5.22 -9.84
N GLN A 25 -4.45 -6.00 -10.80
CA GLN A 25 -3.99 -7.37 -11.10
C GLN A 25 -2.53 -7.49 -11.55
N SER A 26 -1.84 -6.38 -11.83
CA SER A 26 -0.43 -6.40 -12.20
C SER A 26 0.44 -7.04 -11.13
N LYS A 27 1.37 -7.91 -11.57
CA LYS A 27 2.38 -8.58 -10.75
C LYS A 27 3.81 -8.13 -11.06
N SER A 28 3.96 -7.19 -12.00
CA SER A 28 5.25 -6.62 -12.40
C SER A 28 5.33 -5.16 -11.95
N HIS A 29 6.47 -4.53 -12.20
CA HIS A 29 6.57 -3.08 -12.08
C HIS A 29 5.53 -2.42 -13.00
N CYS A 30 4.78 -1.47 -12.45
CA CYS A 30 3.67 -0.81 -13.12
C CYS A 30 3.70 0.69 -12.81
N VAL A 31 3.36 1.50 -13.81
CA VAL A 31 3.14 2.95 -13.67
C VAL A 31 1.70 3.23 -14.04
N VAL A 32 0.96 3.85 -13.13
CA VAL A 32 -0.45 4.20 -13.33
C VAL A 32 -0.56 5.71 -13.57
N LEU A 33 -0.90 6.09 -14.80
CA LEU A 33 -1.19 7.49 -15.15
C LEU A 33 -2.66 7.78 -14.83
N ALA A 34 -2.91 8.80 -14.02
CA ALA A 34 -4.25 8.98 -13.45
C ALA A 34 -4.60 10.45 -13.13
N GLY A 35 -5.63 10.96 -13.81
CA GLY A 35 -6.18 12.31 -13.61
C GLY A 35 -6.91 12.48 -12.27
N PRO A 36 -7.14 13.73 -11.79
CA PRO A 36 -7.93 13.98 -10.58
C PRO A 36 -9.27 13.22 -10.57
N GLY A 37 -9.68 12.69 -9.41
CA GLY A 37 -10.94 11.96 -9.28
C GLY A 37 -10.99 10.54 -9.88
N SER A 38 -9.94 10.08 -10.57
CA SER A 38 -9.94 8.77 -11.25
C SER A 38 -9.81 7.53 -10.36
N GLY A 39 -9.97 7.66 -9.03
CA GLY A 39 -9.90 6.51 -8.12
C GLY A 39 -8.50 6.01 -7.73
N LYS A 40 -7.42 6.75 -8.06
CA LYS A 40 -6.01 6.45 -7.73
C LYS A 40 -5.79 5.71 -6.40
N THR A 41 -6.23 6.34 -5.31
CA THR A 41 -6.00 5.84 -3.95
C THR A 41 -6.73 4.53 -3.69
N LYS A 42 -7.94 4.37 -4.25
CA LYS A 42 -8.70 3.11 -4.13
C LYS A 42 -8.02 1.99 -4.91
N THR A 43 -7.59 2.26 -6.15
CA THR A 43 -6.82 1.30 -6.96
C THR A 43 -5.55 0.88 -6.24
N LEU A 44 -4.74 1.82 -5.73
CA LEU A 44 -3.50 1.54 -5.01
C LEU A 44 -3.73 0.71 -3.76
N THR A 45 -4.67 1.10 -2.90
CA THR A 45 -4.93 0.38 -1.64
C THR A 45 -5.50 -1.02 -1.85
N THR A 46 -6.32 -1.20 -2.88
CA THR A 46 -6.84 -2.53 -3.27
C THR A 46 -5.73 -3.40 -3.85
N ALA A 47 -4.85 -2.85 -4.69
CA ALA A 47 -3.68 -3.56 -5.20
C ALA A 47 -2.78 -4.04 -4.06
N ILE A 48 -2.45 -3.15 -3.12
CA ILE A 48 -1.65 -3.47 -1.95
C ILE A 48 -2.29 -4.60 -1.13
N ALA A 49 -3.58 -4.48 -0.79
CA ALA A 49 -4.28 -5.49 0.01
C ALA A 49 -4.34 -6.85 -0.70
N ARG A 50 -4.56 -6.86 -2.02
CA ARG A 50 -4.52 -8.09 -2.82
C ARG A 50 -3.13 -8.72 -2.82
N THR A 51 -2.09 -7.94 -3.13
CA THR A 51 -0.70 -8.42 -3.17
C THR A 51 -0.26 -8.96 -1.81
N LEU A 52 -0.66 -8.32 -0.71
CA LEU A 52 -0.43 -8.84 0.63
C LEU A 52 -1.09 -10.19 0.87
N HIS A 53 -2.33 -10.37 0.41
CA HIS A 53 -3.08 -11.61 0.58
C HIS A 53 -2.54 -12.75 -0.31
N GLU A 54 -2.18 -12.45 -1.56
CA GLU A 54 -1.92 -13.47 -2.58
C GLU A 54 -0.44 -13.78 -2.80
N GLU A 55 0.45 -12.81 -2.59
CA GLU A 55 1.83 -12.86 -3.12
C GLU A 55 2.90 -12.62 -2.05
N VAL A 56 2.60 -11.87 -0.98
CA VAL A 56 3.56 -11.56 0.08
C VAL A 56 3.45 -12.59 1.19
N ILE A 57 4.49 -13.43 1.30
CA ILE A 57 4.63 -14.42 2.36
C ILE A 57 5.75 -13.98 3.30
N ALA A 58 5.55 -14.19 4.61
CA ALA A 58 6.59 -13.96 5.61
C ALA A 58 7.91 -14.65 5.21
N PRO A 59 9.07 -13.97 5.38
CA PRO A 59 9.27 -12.74 6.14
C PRO A 59 9.10 -11.43 5.33
N ARG A 60 8.64 -11.50 4.08
CA ARG A 60 8.47 -10.30 3.23
C ARG A 60 7.34 -9.43 3.74
N ALA A 61 7.42 -8.15 3.39
CA ALA A 61 6.42 -7.14 3.70
C ALA A 61 6.32 -6.13 2.55
N ILE A 62 5.37 -5.21 2.65
CA ILE A 62 5.24 -4.08 1.71
C ILE A 62 5.83 -2.80 2.30
N ALA A 63 6.22 -1.88 1.42
CA ALA A 63 6.44 -0.48 1.74
C ALA A 63 5.57 0.40 0.84
N CYS A 64 4.61 1.10 1.43
CA CYS A 64 3.80 2.12 0.78
C CYS A 64 4.33 3.49 1.18
N ILE A 65 4.80 4.25 0.19
CA ILE A 65 5.54 5.49 0.43
C ILE A 65 4.84 6.65 -0.28
N THR A 66 4.69 7.78 0.42
CA THR A 66 4.17 9.04 -0.13
C THR A 66 5.03 10.24 0.30
N TYR A 67 4.72 11.44 -0.15
CA TYR A 67 5.45 12.66 0.21
C TYR A 67 4.94 13.33 1.49
N ASN A 68 3.64 13.26 1.73
CA ASN A 68 2.92 14.03 2.74
C ASN A 68 2.30 13.14 3.82
N ASN A 69 2.35 13.61 5.07
CA ASN A 69 1.89 12.85 6.24
C ASN A 69 0.38 12.59 6.17
N GLU A 70 -0.40 13.55 5.68
CA GLU A 70 -1.85 13.45 5.54
C GLU A 70 -2.23 12.30 4.59
N CYS A 71 -1.49 12.14 3.48
CA CYS A 71 -1.70 11.01 2.58
C CYS A 71 -1.28 9.68 3.19
N ALA A 72 -0.21 9.66 4.01
CA ALA A 72 0.19 8.44 4.70
C ALA A 72 -0.90 7.97 5.67
N ILE A 73 -1.45 8.90 6.46
CA ILE A 73 -2.58 8.65 7.39
C ILE A 73 -3.82 8.19 6.61
N GLU A 74 -4.13 8.81 5.48
CA GLU A 74 -5.26 8.38 4.66
C GLU A 74 -5.07 6.96 4.10
N LEU A 75 -3.87 6.64 3.59
CA LEU A 75 -3.52 5.32 3.07
C LEU A 75 -3.61 4.25 4.16
N GLU A 76 -3.08 4.52 5.35
CA GLU A 76 -3.16 3.62 6.50
C GLU A 76 -4.61 3.35 6.89
N ASN A 77 -5.44 4.40 6.99
CA ASN A 77 -6.86 4.26 7.32
C ASN A 77 -7.62 3.42 6.28
N ARG A 78 -7.33 3.60 4.99
CA ARG A 78 -7.96 2.82 3.92
C ARG A 78 -7.52 1.37 3.93
N LEU A 79 -6.24 1.11 4.13
CA LEU A 79 -5.70 -0.25 4.21
C LEU A 79 -6.23 -1.00 5.44
N THR A 80 -6.33 -0.31 6.58
CA THR A 80 -6.96 -0.84 7.81
C THR A 80 -8.40 -1.30 7.55
N ARG A 81 -9.17 -0.54 6.77
CA ARG A 81 -10.55 -0.93 6.40
C ARG A 81 -10.61 -2.19 5.53
N LEU A 82 -9.57 -2.46 4.75
CA LEU A 82 -9.40 -3.67 3.93
C LEU A 82 -8.79 -4.84 4.72
N GLY A 83 -8.61 -4.70 6.03
CA GLY A 83 -8.05 -5.75 6.89
C GLY A 83 -6.51 -5.81 6.90
N VAL A 84 -5.84 -4.84 6.27
CA VAL A 84 -4.38 -4.72 6.31
C VAL A 84 -3.99 -3.92 7.56
N MET A 85 -3.40 -4.60 8.54
CA MET A 85 -2.90 -3.96 9.76
C MET A 85 -1.41 -3.61 9.62
N THR A 86 -0.99 -2.49 10.20
CA THR A 86 0.41 -2.04 10.23
C THR A 86 1.30 -2.85 11.18
N GLN A 87 0.72 -3.75 11.99
CA GLN A 87 1.45 -4.50 13.02
C GLN A 87 2.30 -5.67 12.48
N ASP A 88 2.25 -5.96 11.17
CA ASP A 88 2.78 -7.21 10.60
C ASP A 88 4.08 -7.11 9.77
N ARG A 89 4.86 -6.03 9.93
CA ARG A 89 6.09 -5.66 9.16
C ARG A 89 5.86 -4.71 7.99
N ASN A 90 4.61 -4.35 7.71
CA ASN A 90 4.28 -3.45 6.61
C ASN A 90 4.60 -2.00 6.98
N PHE A 91 5.25 -1.28 6.06
CA PHE A 91 5.49 0.15 6.21
C PHE A 91 4.48 0.96 5.39
N ILE A 92 3.84 1.94 6.02
CA ILE A 92 3.03 2.96 5.35
C ILE A 92 3.47 4.31 5.92
N GLY A 93 4.02 5.18 5.07
CA GLY A 93 4.60 6.42 5.58
C GLY A 93 5.17 7.32 4.49
N THR A 94 5.89 8.35 4.93
CA THR A 94 6.57 9.25 4.00
C THR A 94 7.91 8.70 3.55
N VAL A 95 8.43 9.22 2.43
CA VAL A 95 9.79 8.92 1.95
C VAL A 95 10.83 9.16 3.06
N HIS A 96 10.71 10.25 3.81
CA HIS A 96 11.62 10.59 4.90
C HIS A 96 11.55 9.58 6.06
N SER A 97 10.35 9.19 6.47
CA SER A 97 10.16 8.20 7.53
C SER A 97 10.70 6.83 7.11
N PHE A 98 10.50 6.45 5.84
CA PHE A 98 11.04 5.21 5.29
C PHE A 98 12.57 5.21 5.34
N ALA A 99 13.20 6.27 4.81
CA ALA A 99 14.65 6.40 4.81
C ALA A 99 15.20 6.35 6.24
N LEU A 100 14.61 7.07 7.19
CA LEU A 100 15.09 7.11 8.57
C LEU A 100 14.93 5.74 9.27
N THR A 101 13.73 5.15 9.22
CA THR A 101 13.38 4.00 10.07
C THR A 101 13.69 2.64 9.46
N GLN A 102 13.66 2.54 8.13
CA GLN A 102 13.86 1.27 7.41
C GLN A 102 15.26 1.16 6.80
N ILE A 103 16.00 2.27 6.68
CA ILE A 103 17.35 2.29 6.09
C ILE A 103 18.39 2.85 7.06
N ILE A 104 18.27 4.09 7.51
CA ILE A 104 19.34 4.74 8.28
C ILE A 104 19.48 4.08 9.66
N ILE A 105 18.44 4.05 10.48
CA ILE A 105 18.51 3.50 11.83
C ILE A 105 18.96 2.02 11.84
N PRO A 106 18.38 1.11 11.03
CA PRO A 106 18.76 -0.30 11.05
C PRO A 106 20.21 -0.57 10.63
N TYR A 107 20.79 0.30 9.79
CA TYR A 107 22.13 0.16 9.24
C TYR A 107 23.14 1.18 9.79
N ALA A 108 22.74 2.06 10.73
CA ALA A 108 23.60 3.10 11.29
C ALA A 108 24.87 2.51 11.90
N ARG A 109 24.75 1.37 12.58
CA ARG A 109 25.88 0.62 13.16
C ARG A 109 26.86 0.03 12.15
N CYS A 110 26.49 -0.02 10.87
CA CYS A 110 27.32 -0.60 9.81
C CYS A 110 28.25 0.44 9.17
N ILE A 111 28.14 1.70 9.57
CA ILE A 111 29.04 2.78 9.15
C ILE A 111 30.03 2.94 10.31
N GLU A 112 31.24 2.41 10.15
CA GLU A 112 32.38 2.72 11.03
C GLU A 112 32.81 4.18 10.79
N ASP A 113 33.35 4.83 11.84
CA ASP A 113 33.88 6.21 11.78
C ASP A 113 35.07 6.35 10.80
#